data_AF-A0A2V4DVF4-F1
#
_entry.id   AF-A0A2V4DVF4-F1
#
_cell.length_a   1.000
_cell.length_b   1.000
_cell.length_c   1.000
_cell.angle_alpha   90.00
_cell.angle_beta   90.00
_cell.angle_gamma   90.00
#
_symmetry.space_group_name_H-M   'P 1'
#
loop_
_entity.id
_entity.type
_entity.pdbx_description
1 polymer ?
#
loop_
_entity_poly.entity_id
_entity_poly.type
_entity_poly.pdbx_seq_one_letter_code
_entity_poly.pdbx_strand_id
1 'polypeptide(L)'
;MVVILLLLSVALAITAWIILRARKFGQSPQDELLAQITSSPNYTNGQFHNLIPTQKLTNDSYIFSILWNDFFYGNKETVPSQNLPAIKTDLNALASNEDLLIWLGHSYYYVQLHGKRILIDLVLSDYAPHSLFLNKAFSGTTSYRVIDLPEIDYLLILHDHWDHLDYPTVTGLYNKVKQAIVPLGVGAHLRYWRYSKNRMTGIAN
;
A
#
# COMPACT_ATOMS: atom_id res chain seq x y z
N MET A 1 -21.76 12.78 -35.69
CA MET A 1 -22.06 12.26 -34.33
C MET A 1 -21.44 10.88 -34.09
N VAL A 2 -21.74 9.86 -34.91
CA VAL A 2 -21.21 8.48 -34.74
C VAL A 2 -19.67 8.41 -34.77
N VAL A 3 -19.01 9.07 -35.74
CA VAL A 3 -17.54 9.11 -35.82
C VAL A 3 -16.90 9.74 -34.58
N ILE A 4 -17.51 10.81 -34.05
CA ILE A 4 -17.00 11.48 -32.84
C ILE A 4 -17.13 10.56 -31.62
N LEU A 5 -18.27 9.87 -31.46
CA LEU A 5 -18.47 8.91 -30.37
C LEU A 5 -17.49 7.72 -30.46
N LEU A 6 -17.19 7.25 -31.67
CA LEU A 6 -16.19 6.20 -31.89
C LEU A 6 -14.78 6.68 -31.52
N LEU A 7 -14.40 7.89 -31.92
CA LEU A 7 -13.10 8.46 -31.56
C LEU A 7 -12.96 8.64 -30.05
N LEU A 8 -14.02 9.07 -29.36
CA LEU A 8 -14.05 9.21 -27.91
C LEU A 8 -13.93 7.86 -27.19
N SER A 9 -14.62 6.81 -27.66
CA SER A 9 -14.54 5.49 -27.05
C SER A 9 -13.15 4.87 -27.24
N VAL A 10 -12.55 5.03 -28.41
CA VAL A 10 -11.17 4.60 -28.69
C VAL A 10 -10.18 5.36 -27.80
N ALA A 11 -10.32 6.69 -27.67
CA ALA A 11 -9.47 7.49 -26.80
C ALA A 11 -9.59 7.06 -25.32
N LEU A 12 -10.81 6.78 -24.85
CA LEU A 12 -11.04 6.27 -23.50
C LEU A 12 -10.39 4.90 -23.28
N ALA A 13 -10.54 3.98 -24.23
CA ALA A 13 -9.94 2.65 -24.17
C ALA A 13 -8.41 2.71 -24.15
N ILE A 14 -7.80 3.56 -24.98
CA ILE A 14 -6.35 3.80 -25.00
C ILE A 14 -5.91 4.38 -23.66
N THR A 15 -6.63 5.38 -23.13
CA THR A 15 -6.31 6.01 -21.85
C THR A 15 -6.38 4.99 -20.71
N ALA A 16 -7.44 4.19 -20.64
CA ALA A 16 -7.56 3.10 -19.67
C ALA A 16 -6.41 2.08 -19.82
N TRP A 17 -6.06 1.70 -21.04
CA TRP A 17 -4.96 0.78 -21.32
C TRP A 17 -3.60 1.32 -20.83
N ILE A 18 -3.33 2.62 -21.03
CA ILE A 18 -2.12 3.28 -20.52
C ILE A 18 -2.11 3.28 -18.99
N ILE A 19 -3.23 3.68 -18.36
CA ILE A 19 -3.35 3.76 -16.90
C ILE A 19 -3.14 2.39 -16.27
N LEU A 20 -3.81 1.35 -16.76
CA LEU A 20 -3.72 -0.01 -16.22
C LEU A 20 -2.34 -0.65 -16.39
N ARG A 21 -1.49 -0.10 -17.27
CA ARG A 21 -0.09 -0.52 -17.44
C ARG A 21 0.90 0.38 -16.71
N ALA A 22 0.44 1.36 -15.94
CA ALA A 22 1.32 2.20 -15.13
C ALA A 22 2.03 1.34 -14.07
N ARG A 23 3.33 1.62 -13.84
CA ARG A 23 4.16 0.78 -12.96
C ARG A 23 3.61 0.64 -11.55
N LYS A 24 2.88 1.64 -11.04
CA LYS A 24 2.25 1.64 -9.72
C LYS A 24 1.34 0.44 -9.46
N PHE A 25 0.74 -0.16 -10.50
CA PHE A 25 -0.11 -1.35 -10.36
C PHE A 25 0.67 -2.65 -10.07
N GLY A 26 2.00 -2.58 -10.05
CA GLY A 26 2.84 -3.73 -9.76
C GLY A 26 2.79 -4.77 -10.86
N GLN A 27 3.08 -6.00 -10.48
CA GLN A 27 3.10 -7.16 -11.36
C GLN A 27 2.80 -8.42 -10.56
N SER A 28 2.13 -9.39 -11.18
CA SER A 28 1.92 -10.72 -10.60
C SER A 28 3.23 -11.50 -10.44
N PRO A 29 3.33 -12.38 -9.44
CA PRO A 29 4.49 -13.26 -9.24
C PRO A 29 4.82 -14.10 -10.47
N GLN A 30 6.11 -14.26 -10.75
CA GLN A 30 6.64 -15.05 -11.87
C GLN A 30 7.83 -15.91 -11.42
N ASP A 31 8.16 -16.91 -12.23
CA ASP A 31 9.36 -17.75 -12.11
C ASP A 31 9.58 -18.30 -10.69
N GLU A 32 10.75 -18.01 -10.11
CA GLU A 32 11.16 -18.43 -8.77
C GLU A 32 10.15 -18.04 -7.68
N LEU A 33 9.58 -16.83 -7.77
CA LEU A 33 8.63 -16.37 -6.76
C LEU A 33 7.30 -17.11 -6.87
N LEU A 34 6.86 -17.39 -8.10
CA LEU A 34 5.67 -18.19 -8.33
C LEU A 34 5.89 -19.62 -7.81
N ALA A 35 7.05 -20.22 -8.08
CA ALA A 35 7.41 -21.53 -7.55
C ALA A 35 7.35 -21.54 -6.01
N GLN A 36 7.93 -20.52 -5.36
CA GLN A 36 7.90 -20.36 -3.90
C GLN A 36 6.47 -20.24 -3.34
N ILE A 37 5.60 -19.47 -4.01
CA ILE A 37 4.18 -19.35 -3.64
C ILE A 37 3.49 -20.70 -3.76
N THR A 38 3.64 -21.38 -4.90
CA THR A 38 2.95 -22.66 -5.15
C THR A 38 3.45 -23.80 -4.26
N SER A 39 4.67 -23.70 -3.73
CA SER A 39 5.20 -24.66 -2.74
C SER A 39 4.79 -24.36 -1.30
N SER A 40 4.14 -23.23 -1.04
CA SER A 40 3.72 -22.86 0.31
C SER A 40 2.63 -23.82 0.83
N PRO A 41 2.72 -24.30 2.09
CA PRO A 41 1.69 -25.17 2.66
C PRO A 41 0.29 -24.54 2.71
N ASN A 42 0.22 -23.20 2.76
CA ASN A 42 -1.05 -22.46 2.85
C ASN A 42 -1.57 -22.01 1.47
N TYR A 43 -0.86 -22.34 0.39
CA TYR A 43 -1.31 -22.09 -0.97
C TYR A 43 -1.92 -23.36 -1.58
N THR A 44 -3.24 -23.39 -1.72
CA THR A 44 -3.97 -24.53 -2.29
C THR A 44 -5.03 -24.05 -3.26
N ASN A 45 -5.35 -24.85 -4.28
CA ASN A 45 -6.37 -24.53 -5.29
C ASN A 45 -6.22 -23.14 -5.96
N GLY A 46 -4.98 -22.66 -6.12
CA GLY A 46 -4.70 -21.39 -6.79
C GLY A 46 -4.81 -20.13 -5.93
N GLN A 47 -4.95 -20.26 -4.61
CA GLN A 47 -4.98 -19.11 -3.70
C GLN A 47 -4.38 -19.45 -2.32
N PHE A 48 -4.05 -18.41 -1.56
CA PHE A 48 -3.74 -18.57 -0.13
C PHE A 48 -5.02 -18.77 0.68
N HIS A 49 -4.96 -19.68 1.65
CA HIS A 49 -6.02 -19.94 2.61
C HIS A 49 -5.61 -19.44 3.99
N ASN A 50 -6.45 -18.59 4.59
CA ASN A 50 -6.21 -18.11 5.95
C ASN A 50 -6.20 -19.28 6.95
N LEU A 51 -5.26 -19.25 7.91
CA LEU A 51 -5.19 -20.22 9.00
C LEU A 51 -6.48 -20.24 9.85
N ILE A 52 -7.08 -19.06 10.00
CA ILE A 52 -8.37 -18.88 10.68
C ILE A 52 -9.39 -18.51 9.60
N PRO A 53 -10.46 -19.30 9.41
CA PRO A 53 -11.52 -18.96 8.47
C PRO A 53 -12.06 -17.56 8.77
N THR A 54 -11.88 -16.65 7.81
CA THR A 54 -12.35 -15.27 7.92
C THR A 54 -13.49 -15.08 6.92
N GLN A 55 -14.69 -14.79 7.42
CA GLN A 55 -15.78 -14.39 6.54
C GLN A 55 -15.46 -12.99 6.00
N LYS A 56 -15.37 -12.86 4.67
CA LYS A 56 -15.04 -11.59 4.00
C LYS A 56 -16.22 -10.61 3.99
N LEU A 57 -17.43 -11.11 4.18
CA LEU A 57 -18.66 -10.33 4.20
C LEU A 57 -19.50 -10.76 5.39
N THR A 58 -20.04 -9.79 6.11
CA THR A 58 -20.91 -10.02 7.27
C THR A 58 -22.33 -10.42 6.88
N ASN A 59 -22.73 -10.16 5.63
CA ASN A 59 -24.08 -10.43 5.09
C ASN A 59 -24.01 -10.99 3.65
N ASP A 60 -25.10 -11.57 3.16
CA ASP A 60 -25.32 -11.99 1.75
C ASP A 60 -25.42 -10.81 0.76
N SER A 61 -24.97 -9.62 1.17
CA SER A 61 -24.99 -8.43 0.33
C SER A 61 -23.96 -8.58 -0.78
N TYR A 62 -24.41 -8.45 -2.03
CA TYR A 62 -23.51 -8.47 -3.18
C TYR A 62 -22.53 -7.29 -3.09
N ILE A 63 -21.24 -7.54 -3.26
CA ILE A 63 -20.18 -6.51 -3.27
C ILE A 63 -20.55 -5.32 -4.17
N PHE A 64 -21.23 -5.58 -5.28
CA PHE A 64 -21.73 -4.55 -6.20
C PHE A 64 -22.70 -3.55 -5.53
N SER A 65 -23.64 -4.01 -4.69
CA SER A 65 -24.59 -3.11 -4.04
C SER A 65 -23.93 -2.23 -3.01
N ILE A 66 -22.92 -2.74 -2.29
CA ILE A 66 -22.12 -1.97 -1.33
C ILE A 66 -21.35 -0.87 -2.07
N LEU A 67 -20.61 -1.23 -3.13
CA LEU A 67 -19.85 -0.27 -3.92
C LEU A 67 -20.75 0.78 -4.58
N TRP A 68 -21.89 0.36 -5.12
CA TRP A 68 -22.88 1.28 -5.70
C TRP A 68 -23.43 2.24 -4.65
N ASN A 69 -23.75 1.74 -3.46
CA ASN A 69 -24.26 2.56 -2.38
C ASN A 69 -23.22 3.56 -1.88
N ASP A 70 -21.98 3.14 -1.66
CA ASP A 70 -20.90 4.02 -1.23
C ASP A 70 -20.60 5.11 -2.25
N PHE A 71 -20.66 4.79 -3.55
CA PHE A 71 -20.40 5.75 -4.62
C PHE A 71 -21.50 6.83 -4.73
N PHE A 72 -22.78 6.45 -4.63
CA PHE A 72 -23.90 7.38 -4.82
C PHE A 72 -24.39 8.04 -3.54
N TYR A 73 -24.40 7.30 -2.43
CA TYR A 73 -25.04 7.72 -1.18
C TYR A 73 -24.06 8.04 -0.07
N GLY A 74 -22.80 7.56 -0.14
CA GLY A 74 -21.64 7.93 0.67
C GLY A 74 -21.88 8.29 2.14
N ASN A 75 -21.31 7.54 3.09
CA ASN A 75 -21.53 7.83 4.50
C ASN A 75 -20.83 9.15 4.94
N LYS A 76 -21.62 10.21 5.18
CA LYS A 76 -21.14 11.53 5.63
C LYS A 76 -20.58 11.54 7.06
N GLU A 77 -20.84 10.50 7.86
CA GLU A 77 -20.30 10.36 9.22
C GLU A 77 -18.85 9.84 9.23
N THR A 78 -18.28 9.53 8.06
CA THR A 78 -16.89 9.05 7.93
C THR A 78 -15.85 10.17 7.96
N VAL A 79 -16.29 11.44 7.95
CA VAL A 79 -15.42 12.61 7.96
C VAL A 79 -15.53 13.30 9.33
N PRO A 80 -14.43 13.46 10.07
CA PRO A 80 -14.44 14.21 11.33
C PRO A 80 -14.98 15.64 11.13
N SER A 81 -15.79 16.13 12.05
CA SER A 81 -16.37 17.48 12.00
C SER A 81 -15.33 18.58 12.17
N GLN A 82 -14.16 18.26 12.72
CA GLN A 82 -13.01 19.13 12.88
C GLN A 82 -11.74 18.36 12.53
N ASN A 83 -10.70 19.08 12.09
CA ASN A 83 -9.40 18.48 11.88
C ASN A 83 -8.87 17.89 13.18
N LEU A 84 -8.39 16.64 13.11
CA LEU A 84 -7.70 16.03 14.23
C LEU A 84 -6.32 16.69 14.41
N PRO A 85 -5.86 16.90 15.65
CA PRO A 85 -4.53 17.44 15.90
C PRO A 85 -3.47 16.48 15.37
N ALA A 86 -2.54 17.00 14.56
CA ALA A 86 -1.41 16.25 14.03
C ALA A 86 -0.11 16.89 14.52
N ILE A 87 0.74 16.09 15.16
CA ILE A 87 2.05 16.52 15.66
C ILE A 87 3.11 15.92 14.72
N LYS A 88 3.89 16.79 14.08
CA LYS A 88 5.03 16.35 13.25
C LYS A 88 6.28 16.26 14.13
N THR A 89 6.72 15.05 14.40
CA THR A 89 7.95 14.75 15.12
C THR A 89 9.12 14.74 14.15
N ASP A 90 10.26 15.34 14.51
CA ASP A 90 11.48 15.20 13.72
C ASP A 90 12.10 13.83 13.95
N LEU A 91 11.86 12.90 13.02
CA LEU A 91 12.33 11.53 13.11
C LEU A 91 13.87 11.41 13.00
N ASN A 92 14.56 12.40 12.43
CA ASN A 92 16.02 12.40 12.36
C ASN A 92 16.68 12.81 13.67
N ALA A 93 15.96 13.57 14.51
CA ALA A 93 16.45 14.04 15.80
C ALA A 93 16.28 13.02 16.94
N LEU A 94 15.59 11.90 16.71
CA LEU A 94 15.35 10.88 17.72
C LEU A 94 16.65 10.13 18.08
N ALA A 95 16.96 10.10 19.38
CA ALA A 95 18.10 9.37 19.91
C ALA A 95 17.92 7.86 19.68
N SER A 96 18.92 7.18 19.13
CA SER A 96 18.79 5.78 18.68
C SER A 96 18.69 4.75 19.81
N ASN A 97 18.93 5.13 21.06
CA ASN A 97 18.94 4.25 22.22
C ASN A 97 17.60 4.20 22.98
N GLU A 98 16.59 4.95 22.53
CA GLU A 98 15.26 4.93 23.12
C GLU A 98 14.35 3.95 22.37
N ASP A 99 13.53 3.21 23.10
CA ASP A 99 12.48 2.40 22.50
C ASP A 99 11.19 3.24 22.44
N LEU A 100 10.64 3.42 21.24
CA LEU A 100 9.49 4.28 21.01
C LEU A 100 8.64 3.80 19.83
N LEU A 101 7.40 4.27 19.80
CA LEU A 101 6.47 4.09 18.70
C LEU A 101 5.83 5.44 18.39
N ILE A 102 5.84 5.82 17.11
CA ILE A 102 5.18 7.00 16.59
C ILE A 102 4.12 6.53 15.60
N TRP A 103 2.88 6.87 15.88
CA TRP A 103 1.78 6.69 14.95
C TRP A 103 1.79 7.82 13.92
N LEU A 104 1.87 7.45 12.64
CA LEU A 104 1.97 8.40 11.53
C LEU A 104 0.63 8.61 10.81
N GLY A 105 -0.46 8.07 11.35
CA GLY A 105 -1.81 8.05 10.75
C GLY A 105 -2.17 6.70 10.15
N HIS A 106 -3.46 6.42 9.96
CA HIS A 106 -3.97 5.13 9.45
C HIS A 106 -3.34 3.93 10.19
N SER A 107 -2.76 2.98 9.47
CA SER A 107 -1.98 1.85 10.00
C SER A 107 -0.46 2.07 9.91
N TYR A 108 -0.01 3.33 9.83
CA TYR A 108 1.40 3.69 9.62
C TYR A 108 2.12 3.88 10.94
N TYR A 109 3.24 3.21 11.11
CA TYR A 109 4.02 3.28 12.33
C TYR A 109 5.51 3.43 12.03
N TYR A 110 6.15 4.33 12.78
CA TYR A 110 7.59 4.33 12.96
C TYR A 110 7.89 3.77 14.35
N VAL A 111 8.69 2.71 14.42
CA VAL A 111 9.05 2.04 15.66
C VAL A 111 10.56 2.07 15.79
N GLN A 112 11.04 2.46 16.96
CA GLN A 112 12.42 2.25 17.36
C GLN A 112 12.45 1.22 18.48
N LEU A 113 13.19 0.14 18.28
CA LEU A 113 13.26 -0.95 19.24
C LEU A 113 14.65 -1.57 19.24
N HIS A 114 15.31 -1.59 20.39
CA HIS A 114 16.69 -2.10 20.56
C HIS A 114 17.67 -1.50 19.54
N GLY A 115 17.55 -0.19 19.30
CA GLY A 115 18.39 0.53 18.33
C GLY A 115 18.12 0.21 16.86
N LYS A 116 17.02 -0.48 16.54
CA LYS A 116 16.54 -0.71 15.17
C LYS A 116 15.39 0.23 14.84
N ARG A 117 15.41 0.76 13.62
CA ARG A 117 14.35 1.61 13.07
C ARG A 117 13.50 0.79 12.12
N ILE A 118 12.22 0.67 12.45
CA ILE A 118 11.25 -0.15 11.74
C ILE A 118 10.14 0.77 11.24
N LEU A 119 9.83 0.68 9.96
CA LEU A 119 8.75 1.42 9.32
C LEU A 119 7.69 0.45 8.84
N ILE A 120 6.41 0.73 9.13
CA ILE A 120 5.29 -0.16 8.83
C ILE A 120 4.28 0.58 7.93
N ASP A 121 3.95 -0.02 6.78
CA ASP A 121 2.88 0.35 5.84
C ASP A 121 2.84 1.81 5.35
N LEU A 122 3.91 2.58 5.51
CA LEU A 122 3.86 4.03 5.30
C LEU A 122 3.38 4.40 3.88
N VAL A 123 2.31 5.21 3.83
CA VAL A 123 1.81 5.88 2.62
C VAL A 123 1.92 7.38 2.80
N LEU A 124 2.64 8.05 1.90
CA LEU A 124 2.80 9.51 1.88
C LEU A 124 2.02 10.20 0.76
N SER A 125 1.31 9.44 -0.08
CA SER A 125 0.48 9.97 -1.14
C SER A 125 -0.82 10.59 -0.60
N ASP A 126 -1.16 11.79 -1.07
CA ASP A 126 -2.39 12.49 -0.69
C ASP A 126 -3.67 11.85 -1.24
N TYR A 127 -3.55 10.99 -2.25
CA TYR A 127 -4.69 10.40 -2.95
C TYR A 127 -4.46 8.92 -3.19
N ALA A 128 -5.56 8.17 -3.22
CA ALA A 128 -5.53 6.80 -3.69
C ALA A 128 -4.98 6.76 -5.13
N PRO A 129 -4.04 5.86 -5.45
CA PRO A 129 -3.24 5.90 -6.67
C PRO A 129 -4.02 5.73 -7.98
N HIS A 130 -5.29 5.35 -7.96
CA HIS A 130 -6.17 5.31 -9.16
C HIS A 130 -6.82 6.65 -9.48
N SER A 131 -6.68 7.66 -8.61
CA SER A 131 -7.33 8.95 -8.77
C SER A 131 -6.45 10.09 -8.27
N LEU A 132 -6.51 11.22 -8.95
CA LEU A 132 -5.92 12.47 -8.46
C LEU A 132 -6.95 13.33 -7.70
N PHE A 133 -8.19 12.86 -7.59
CA PHE A 133 -9.33 13.65 -7.12
C PHE A 133 -10.25 12.92 -6.13
N LEU A 134 -10.18 11.58 -6.08
CA LEU A 134 -11.00 10.75 -5.22
C LEU A 134 -10.17 10.20 -4.07
N ASN A 135 -10.81 10.00 -2.91
CA ASN A 135 -10.21 9.41 -1.71
C ASN A 135 -8.94 10.15 -1.27
N LYS A 136 -9.09 11.46 -1.05
CA LYS A 136 -8.02 12.30 -0.49
C LYS A 136 -7.77 11.90 0.97
N ALA A 137 -6.50 11.77 1.34
CA ALA A 137 -6.07 11.57 2.72
C ALA A 137 -6.54 12.72 3.62
N PHE A 138 -6.82 12.39 4.89
CA PHE A 138 -7.21 13.40 5.87
C PHE A 138 -6.07 14.38 6.15
N SER A 139 -6.43 15.61 6.52
CA SER A 139 -5.42 16.63 6.86
C SER A 139 -4.51 16.13 7.98
N GLY A 140 -3.19 16.23 7.78
CA GLY A 140 -2.17 15.88 8.77
C GLY A 140 -1.56 14.48 8.60
N THR A 141 -2.18 13.56 7.84
CA THR A 141 -1.68 12.17 7.69
C THR A 141 -0.54 12.04 6.67
N THR A 142 -0.36 13.00 5.77
CA THR A 142 0.71 13.04 4.75
C THR A 142 1.73 14.15 5.02
N SER A 143 1.90 14.53 6.28
CA SER A 143 2.80 15.63 6.68
C SER A 143 4.29 15.29 6.53
N TYR A 144 4.64 14.01 6.40
CA TYR A 144 6.00 13.53 6.18
C TYR A 144 6.32 13.38 4.69
N ARG A 145 7.59 13.57 4.35
CA ARG A 145 8.17 13.24 3.05
C ARG A 145 9.27 12.21 3.24
N VAL A 146 9.65 11.52 2.16
CA VAL A 146 10.77 10.57 2.17
C VAL A 146 12.06 11.17 2.77
N ILE A 147 12.31 12.46 2.52
CA ILE A 147 13.48 13.17 3.07
C ILE A 147 13.42 13.37 4.59
N ASP A 148 12.22 13.38 5.17
CA ASP A 148 12.01 13.54 6.61
C ASP A 148 12.28 12.23 7.38
N LEU A 149 12.45 11.11 6.67
CA LEU A 149 12.68 9.79 7.27
C LEU A 149 14.19 9.53 7.44
N PRO A 150 14.64 8.98 8.58
CA PRO A 150 16.01 8.53 8.74
C PRO A 150 16.28 7.26 7.93
N GLU A 151 17.51 6.72 8.03
CA GLU A 151 17.78 5.35 7.61
C GLU A 151 16.90 4.36 8.39
N ILE A 152 16.33 3.40 7.68
CA ILE A 152 15.37 2.41 8.16
C ILE A 152 16.03 1.03 8.07
N ASP A 153 16.08 0.30 9.18
CA ASP A 153 16.61 -1.07 9.18
C ASP A 153 15.61 -2.03 8.53
N TYR A 154 14.32 -1.91 8.86
CA TYR A 154 13.27 -2.79 8.37
C TYR A 154 12.05 -2.00 7.87
N LEU A 155 11.65 -2.23 6.62
CA LEU A 155 10.35 -1.83 6.10
C LEU A 155 9.41 -3.03 6.11
N LEU A 156 8.29 -2.94 6.81
CA LEU A 156 7.25 -3.96 6.83
C LEU A 156 6.08 -3.46 6.01
N ILE A 157 5.62 -4.29 5.07
CA ILE A 157 4.39 -4.03 4.33
C ILE A 157 3.49 -5.24 4.54
N LEU A 158 2.30 -5.02 5.11
CA LEU A 158 1.41 -6.11 5.51
C LEU A 158 0.66 -6.73 4.33
N HIS A 159 0.21 -5.94 3.34
CA HIS A 159 -0.46 -6.43 2.14
C HIS A 159 -0.43 -5.39 1.01
N ASP A 160 -1.01 -5.71 -0.15
CA ASP A 160 -0.91 -4.94 -1.39
C ASP A 160 -2.03 -3.91 -1.61
N HIS A 161 -2.90 -3.69 -0.61
CA HIS A 161 -3.90 -2.64 -0.72
C HIS A 161 -3.25 -1.26 -0.65
N TRP A 162 -3.84 -0.29 -1.33
CA TRP A 162 -3.20 1.00 -1.62
C TRP A 162 -3.05 1.95 -0.45
N ASP A 163 -3.80 1.71 0.62
CA ASP A 163 -3.63 2.38 1.90
C ASP A 163 -2.54 1.73 2.76
N HIS A 164 -1.86 0.68 2.29
CA HIS A 164 -0.68 0.05 2.92
C HIS A 164 0.54 0.00 1.98
N LEU A 165 0.32 -0.01 0.66
CA LEU A 165 1.34 -0.13 -0.37
C LEU A 165 1.30 1.04 -1.35
N ASP A 166 2.18 2.01 -1.12
CA ASP A 166 2.27 3.21 -1.95
C ASP A 166 3.54 3.23 -2.81
N TYR A 167 3.35 3.17 -4.13
CA TYR A 167 4.43 3.14 -5.11
C TYR A 167 5.47 4.28 -4.95
N PRO A 168 5.09 5.57 -4.93
CA PRO A 168 6.06 6.66 -4.78
C PRO A 168 6.77 6.63 -3.42
N THR A 169 6.08 6.28 -2.32
CA THR A 169 6.73 6.15 -1.00
C THR A 169 7.75 5.03 -0.98
N VAL A 170 7.36 3.82 -1.36
CA VAL A 170 8.24 2.64 -1.32
C VAL A 170 9.42 2.82 -2.27
N THR A 171 9.21 3.31 -3.50
CA THR A 171 10.34 3.55 -4.42
C THR A 171 11.24 4.70 -3.98
N GLY A 172 10.71 5.76 -3.37
CA GLY A 172 11.51 6.84 -2.80
C GLY A 172 12.37 6.39 -1.61
N LEU A 173 11.87 5.44 -0.82
CA LEU A 173 12.56 4.84 0.32
C LEU A 173 13.66 3.84 -0.06
N TYR A 174 13.82 3.51 -1.34
CA TYR A 174 14.75 2.47 -1.80
C TYR A 174 16.17 2.63 -1.25
N ASN A 175 16.70 3.85 -1.15
CA ASN A 175 18.06 4.08 -0.65
C ASN A 175 18.15 4.17 0.88
N LYS A 176 17.02 4.26 1.59
CA LYS A 176 16.95 4.40 3.05
C LYS A 176 16.64 3.10 3.78
N VAL A 177 16.11 2.08 3.09
CA VAL A 177 15.61 0.84 3.70
C VAL A 177 16.63 -0.29 3.56
N LYS A 178 17.24 -0.76 4.66
CA LYS A 178 18.21 -1.87 4.57
C LYS A 178 17.56 -3.17 4.14
N GLN A 179 16.45 -3.55 4.77
CA GLN A 179 15.69 -4.76 4.46
C GLN A 179 14.19 -4.47 4.40
N ALA A 180 13.50 -4.92 3.36
CA ALA A 180 12.04 -4.97 3.32
C ALA A 180 11.54 -6.38 3.64
N ILE A 181 10.50 -6.48 4.47
CA ILE A 181 9.87 -7.73 4.91
C ILE A 181 8.41 -7.66 4.46
N VAL A 182 8.03 -8.54 3.52
CA VAL A 182 6.76 -8.42 2.81
C VAL A 182 6.14 -9.80 2.51
N PRO A 183 4.82 -9.91 2.34
CA PRO A 183 4.20 -11.09 1.76
C PRO A 183 4.77 -11.43 0.38
N LEU A 184 4.78 -12.72 0.01
CA LEU A 184 5.30 -13.13 -1.30
C LEU A 184 4.66 -12.38 -2.49
N GLY A 185 3.35 -12.15 -2.45
CA GLY A 185 2.64 -11.39 -3.48
C GLY A 185 3.13 -9.94 -3.60
N VAL A 186 3.25 -9.24 -2.47
CA VAL A 186 3.81 -7.88 -2.39
C VAL A 186 5.27 -7.85 -2.88
N GLY A 187 6.04 -8.90 -2.57
CA GLY A 187 7.40 -9.09 -3.07
C GLY A 187 7.50 -9.06 -4.60
N ALA A 188 6.48 -9.52 -5.33
CA ALA A 188 6.45 -9.42 -6.79
C ALA A 188 6.42 -7.97 -7.26
N HIS A 189 5.60 -7.13 -6.62
CA HIS A 189 5.48 -5.71 -6.92
C HIS A 189 6.79 -4.99 -6.64
N LEU A 190 7.40 -5.19 -5.47
CA LEU A 190 8.67 -4.55 -5.13
C LEU A 190 9.80 -4.96 -6.09
N ARG A 191 9.90 -6.24 -6.47
CA ARG A 191 10.87 -6.69 -7.49
C ARG A 191 10.64 -6.00 -8.83
N TYR A 192 9.39 -5.92 -9.28
CA TYR A 192 9.03 -5.18 -10.49
C TYR A 192 9.36 -3.67 -10.37
N TRP A 193 9.29 -3.11 -9.16
CA TRP A 193 9.69 -1.74 -8.84
C TRP A 193 11.19 -1.56 -8.59
N ARG A 194 12.01 -2.58 -8.91
CA ARG A 194 13.48 -2.60 -8.83
C ARG A 194 14.05 -2.69 -7.42
N TYR A 195 13.29 -3.19 -6.44
CA TYR A 195 13.90 -3.64 -5.20
C TYR A 195 14.79 -4.85 -5.46
N SER A 196 16.03 -4.78 -4.97
CA SER A 196 16.96 -5.89 -5.08
C SER A 196 16.54 -7.05 -4.19
N LYS A 197 16.68 -8.29 -4.69
CA LYS A 197 16.32 -9.52 -3.97
C LYS A 197 17.06 -9.64 -2.63
N ASN A 198 18.32 -9.20 -2.56
CA ASN A 198 19.13 -9.25 -1.34
C ASN A 198 18.70 -8.24 -0.25
N ARG A 199 17.80 -7.31 -0.57
CA ARG A 199 17.23 -6.31 0.35
C ARG A 199 15.76 -6.60 0.66
N MET A 200 15.31 -7.82 0.39
CA MET A 200 13.94 -8.26 0.63
C MET A 200 13.89 -9.66 1.21
N THR A 201 13.00 -9.83 2.18
CA THR A 201 12.55 -11.13 2.67
C THR A 201 11.07 -11.27 2.37
N GLY A 202 10.73 -12.27 1.57
CA GLY A 202 9.35 -12.66 1.32
C GLY A 202 8.86 -13.66 2.37
N ILE A 203 7.67 -13.44 2.93
CA ILE A 203 7.03 -14.34 3.90
C ILE A 203 5.83 -15.03 3.23
N ALA A 204 5.79 -16.35 3.36
CA ALA A 204 4.61 -17.17 3.08
C ALA A 204 3.96 -17.52 4.41
N ASN A 205 2.85 -16.86 4.73
CA ASN A 205 1.95 -17.26 5.81
C ASN A 205 0.67 -17.83 5.23
#